data_AF-Q2JEL0-F1
#
_entry.id   AF-Q2JEL0-F1
#
_cell.length_a   1.000
_cell.length_b   1.000
_cell.length_c   1.000
_cell.angle_alpha   90.00
_cell.angle_beta   90.00
_cell.angle_gamma   90.00
#
_symmetry.space_group_name_H-M   'P 1'
#
loop_
_entity.id
_entity.type
_entity.pdbx_description
1 polymer ?
#
loop_
_entity_poly.entity_id
_entity_poly.type
_entity_poly.pdbx_seq_one_letter_code
_entity_poly.pdbx_strand_id
1 'polypeptide(L)'
;MEHVIEPLRGLDWNDIDAVEHATRKALTQFADDPDLIRVALLELPNRPELLALCEHYDILDKIVLYQDDAGIRVRLHVFLPGYFDRPHNHRWSYASRIVRGEYRHYLFGDLDVDAEPEPGSLTALQVRQEQIGDTYALHHSMVHAVVAEPYTVSLVIRGPAVKERFLVMDRGTGERWWQYGAEQETAGDAARKRMTRERLDELTGLLREWDLF
;
A
#
# COMPACT_ATOMS: atom_id res chain seq x y z
N MET A 1 13.01 9.10 -9.24
CA MET A 1 12.58 7.79 -8.73
C MET A 1 13.43 6.64 -9.27
N GLU A 2 13.69 6.56 -10.58
CA GLU A 2 14.47 5.48 -11.21
C GLU A 2 15.74 5.06 -10.44
N HIS A 3 16.65 5.99 -10.15
CA HIS A 3 17.92 5.69 -9.47
C HIS A 3 17.74 5.12 -8.04
N VAL A 4 16.62 5.43 -7.37
CA VAL A 4 16.28 4.88 -6.04
C VAL A 4 15.76 3.44 -6.17
N ILE A 5 15.06 3.14 -7.26
CA ILE A 5 14.40 1.86 -7.49
C ILE A 5 15.29 0.84 -8.21
N GLU A 6 16.19 1.30 -9.08
CA GLU A 6 17.12 0.43 -9.84
C GLU A 6 17.81 -0.64 -8.97
N PRO A 7 18.33 -0.34 -7.75
CA PRO A 7 18.95 -1.36 -6.90
C PRO A 7 18.00 -2.47 -6.44
N LEU A 8 16.68 -2.24 -6.45
CA LEU A 8 15.66 -3.19 -5.99
C LEU A 8 15.28 -4.22 -7.04
N ARG A 9 15.68 -4.04 -8.31
CA ARG A 9 15.28 -4.93 -9.43
C ARG A 9 15.86 -6.34 -9.34
N GLY A 10 17.02 -6.49 -8.69
CA GLY A 10 17.69 -7.78 -8.49
C GLY A 10 17.28 -8.50 -7.20
N LEU A 11 16.33 -7.96 -6.45
CA LEU A 11 15.95 -8.48 -5.15
C LEU A 11 15.06 -9.72 -5.27
N ASP A 12 15.33 -10.74 -4.45
CA ASP A 12 14.33 -11.80 -4.21
C ASP A 12 13.27 -11.26 -3.24
N TRP A 13 12.06 -11.04 -3.76
CA TRP A 13 10.94 -10.51 -2.99
C TRP A 13 10.31 -11.52 -2.00
N ASN A 14 10.77 -12.78 -1.99
CA ASN A 14 10.40 -13.75 -0.95
C ASN A 14 11.35 -13.72 0.26
N ASP A 15 12.58 -13.20 0.09
CA ASP A 15 13.48 -12.95 1.21
C ASP A 15 13.09 -11.64 1.89
N ILE A 16 12.20 -11.72 2.87
CA ILE A 16 11.64 -10.53 3.50
C ILE A 16 12.68 -9.72 4.27
N ASP A 17 13.76 -10.34 4.76
CA ASP A 17 14.86 -9.63 5.44
C ASP A 17 15.64 -8.79 4.44
N ALA A 18 15.97 -9.36 3.28
CA ALA A 18 16.60 -8.61 2.18
C ALA A 18 15.68 -7.49 1.66
N VAL A 19 14.38 -7.76 1.49
CA VAL A 19 13.37 -6.76 1.11
C VAL A 19 13.36 -5.61 2.09
N GLU A 20 13.22 -5.91 3.38
CA GLU A 20 13.20 -4.93 4.45
C GLU A 20 14.45 -4.04 4.38
N HIS A 21 15.63 -4.64 4.33
CA HIS A 21 16.89 -3.91 4.37
C HIS A 21 17.08 -3.00 3.15
N ALA A 22 16.78 -3.49 1.94
CA ALA A 22 16.95 -2.73 0.71
C ALA A 22 15.90 -1.63 0.56
N THR A 23 14.63 -1.95 0.81
CA THR A 23 13.53 -0.99 0.67
C THR A 23 13.53 0.07 1.77
N ARG A 24 14.01 -0.23 2.98
CA ARG A 24 14.23 0.78 4.04
C ARG A 24 15.15 1.89 3.56
N LYS A 25 16.24 1.56 2.86
CA LYS A 25 17.15 2.56 2.28
C LYS A 25 16.45 3.41 1.22
N ALA A 26 15.71 2.78 0.32
CA ALA A 26 14.94 3.47 -0.72
C ALA A 26 13.86 4.40 -0.13
N LEU A 27 13.08 3.91 0.84
CA LEU A 27 12.05 4.68 1.54
C LEU A 27 12.65 5.85 2.33
N THR A 28 13.85 5.68 2.90
CA THR A 28 14.59 6.75 3.58
C THR A 28 15.02 7.81 2.57
N GLN A 29 15.58 7.42 1.42
CA GLN A 29 15.94 8.37 0.35
C GLN A 29 14.73 9.18 -0.15
N PHE A 30 13.58 8.55 -0.33
CA PHE A 30 12.36 9.27 -0.69
C PHE A 30 11.87 10.23 0.39
N ALA A 31 12.05 9.89 1.66
CA ALA A 31 11.68 10.77 2.77
C ALA A 31 12.66 11.94 2.93
N ASP A 32 13.94 11.72 2.65
CA ASP A 32 15.01 12.74 2.75
C ASP A 32 15.05 13.65 1.51
N ASP A 33 14.46 13.22 0.38
CA ASP A 33 14.31 14.00 -0.85
C ASP A 33 12.84 14.07 -1.30
N PRO A 34 12.00 14.89 -0.64
CA PRO A 34 10.58 15.04 -0.97
C PRO A 34 10.32 15.54 -2.40
N ASP A 35 11.31 16.20 -3.03
CA ASP A 35 11.21 16.67 -4.41
C ASP A 35 11.00 15.51 -5.40
N LEU A 36 11.52 14.31 -5.11
CA LEU A 36 11.26 13.12 -5.93
C LEU A 36 9.78 12.73 -5.93
N ILE A 37 9.13 12.86 -4.77
CA ILE A 37 7.69 12.59 -4.60
C ILE A 37 6.88 13.72 -5.25
N ARG A 38 7.26 14.99 -4.99
CA ARG A 38 6.62 16.17 -5.56
C ARG A 38 6.56 16.12 -7.08
N VAL A 39 7.71 15.89 -7.72
CA VAL A 39 7.81 15.84 -9.19
C VAL A 39 6.96 14.71 -9.74
N ALA A 40 7.00 13.52 -9.14
CA ALA A 40 6.19 12.39 -9.59
C ALA A 40 4.68 12.67 -9.47
N LEU A 41 4.24 13.31 -8.39
CA LEU A 41 2.83 13.69 -8.19
C LEU A 41 2.36 14.75 -9.17
N LEU A 42 3.15 15.80 -9.38
CA LEU A 42 2.78 16.89 -10.30
C LEU A 42 2.77 16.46 -11.76
N GLU A 43 3.59 15.47 -12.14
CA GLU A 43 3.59 14.89 -13.48
C GLU A 43 2.49 13.83 -13.68
N LEU A 44 1.93 13.26 -12.62
CA LEU A 44 0.96 12.17 -12.71
C LEU A 44 -0.24 12.45 -13.64
N PRO A 45 -0.80 13.68 -13.70
CA PRO A 45 -1.87 13.97 -14.65
C PRO A 45 -1.46 13.91 -16.13
N ASN A 46 -0.16 13.95 -16.44
CA ASN A 46 0.42 13.78 -17.77
C ASN A 46 0.87 12.32 -18.03
N ARG A 47 0.64 11.41 -17.07
CA ARG A 47 1.04 10.00 -17.10
C ARG A 47 -0.20 9.10 -17.03
N PRO A 48 -1.00 9.02 -18.11
CA PRO A 48 -2.29 8.30 -18.10
C PRO A 48 -2.15 6.82 -17.72
N GLU A 49 -1.01 6.21 -18.02
CA GLU A 49 -0.71 4.82 -17.66
C GLU A 49 -0.53 4.62 -16.15
N LEU A 50 0.00 5.60 -15.41
CA LEU A 50 0.11 5.57 -13.95
C LEU A 50 -1.17 6.03 -13.28
N LEU A 51 -1.82 7.06 -13.84
CA LEU A 51 -3.12 7.55 -13.34
C LEU A 51 -4.18 6.45 -13.37
N ALA A 52 -4.19 5.62 -14.42
CA ALA A 52 -5.09 4.46 -14.52
C ALA A 52 -4.89 3.41 -13.42
N LEU A 53 -3.76 3.46 -12.70
CA LEU A 53 -3.43 2.55 -11.59
C LEU A 53 -3.73 3.17 -10.21
N CYS A 54 -4.15 4.44 -10.16
CA CYS A 54 -4.52 5.12 -8.93
C CYS A 54 -5.96 4.75 -8.54
N GLU A 55 -6.14 4.44 -7.26
CA GLU A 55 -7.40 3.92 -6.74
C GLU A 55 -7.95 4.81 -5.64
N HIS A 56 -9.26 5.09 -5.68
CA HIS A 56 -10.03 5.74 -4.63
C HIS A 56 -11.04 4.74 -4.06
N TYR A 57 -10.94 4.49 -2.76
CA TYR A 57 -11.94 3.76 -1.98
C TYR A 57 -12.54 4.70 -0.93
N ASP A 58 -13.67 4.28 -0.36
CA ASP A 58 -14.34 4.96 0.76
C ASP A 58 -13.40 5.27 1.94
N ILE A 59 -12.45 4.37 2.21
CA ILE A 59 -11.54 4.46 3.37
C ILE A 59 -10.06 4.66 3.01
N LEU A 60 -9.68 4.60 1.73
CA LEU A 60 -8.27 4.60 1.34
C LEU A 60 -8.08 5.14 -0.08
N ASP A 61 -7.17 6.10 -0.24
CA ASP A 61 -6.64 6.47 -1.55
C ASP A 61 -5.27 5.82 -1.77
N LYS A 62 -5.03 5.34 -3.00
CA LYS A 62 -3.75 4.79 -3.44
C LYS A 62 -3.29 5.54 -4.68
N ILE A 63 -2.25 6.35 -4.53
CA ILE A 63 -1.63 7.09 -5.64
C ILE A 63 -0.40 6.31 -6.10
N VAL A 64 -0.30 6.01 -7.40
CA VAL A 64 0.86 5.33 -7.98
C VAL A 64 1.82 6.35 -8.55
N LEU A 65 3.00 6.47 -7.93
CA LEU A 65 4.02 7.45 -8.32
C LEU A 65 4.98 6.92 -9.37
N TYR A 66 5.20 5.61 -9.37
CA TYR A 66 6.15 4.95 -10.26
C TYR A 66 5.78 3.47 -10.42
N GLN A 67 6.01 2.93 -11.61
CA GLN A 67 6.03 1.51 -11.90
C GLN A 67 7.12 1.22 -12.93
N ASP A 68 7.80 0.08 -12.79
CA ASP A 68 8.70 -0.45 -13.83
C ASP A 68 8.23 -1.79 -14.40
N ASP A 69 8.98 -2.26 -15.41
CA ASP A 69 8.71 -3.52 -16.11
C ASP A 69 9.00 -4.75 -15.24
N ALA A 70 9.80 -4.61 -14.18
CA ALA A 70 10.02 -5.66 -13.18
C ALA A 70 8.82 -5.80 -12.22
N GLY A 71 7.80 -4.96 -12.36
CA GLY A 71 6.59 -4.97 -11.53
C GLY A 71 6.75 -4.24 -10.20
N ILE A 72 7.89 -3.60 -9.96
CA ILE A 72 8.11 -2.78 -8.76
C ILE A 72 7.25 -1.54 -8.88
N ARG A 73 6.60 -1.16 -7.78
CA ARG A 73 5.70 0.00 -7.75
C ARG A 73 5.89 0.81 -6.47
N VAL A 74 5.97 2.13 -6.63
CA VAL A 74 5.97 3.10 -5.54
C VAL A 74 4.60 3.74 -5.44
N ARG A 75 4.04 3.80 -4.24
CA ARG A 75 2.71 4.36 -3.98
C ARG A 75 2.69 5.25 -2.75
N LEU A 76 1.76 6.20 -2.73
CA LEU A 76 1.24 6.76 -1.49
C LEU A 76 -0.08 6.08 -1.16
N HIS A 77 -0.23 5.72 0.11
CA HIS A 77 -1.50 5.34 0.69
C HIS A 77 -1.94 6.46 1.62
N VAL A 78 -3.13 7.02 1.38
CA VAL A 78 -3.76 8.04 2.24
C VAL A 78 -4.99 7.42 2.87
N PHE A 79 -4.90 7.11 4.16
CA PHE A 79 -5.99 6.51 4.93
C PHE A 79 -7.04 7.57 5.24
N LEU A 80 -8.30 7.32 4.89
CA LEU A 80 -9.41 8.25 5.10
C LEU A 80 -10.16 7.93 6.40
N PRO A 81 -11.01 8.85 6.91
CA PRO A 81 -11.84 8.56 8.07
C PRO A 81 -12.61 7.24 7.92
N GLY A 82 -12.64 6.46 9.00
CA GLY A 82 -13.34 5.18 9.01
C GLY A 82 -12.53 4.01 8.46
N TYR A 83 -11.22 4.13 8.22
CA TYR A 83 -10.40 2.95 7.98
C TYR A 83 -10.27 2.11 9.26
N PHE A 84 -10.79 0.89 9.23
CA PHE A 84 -10.83 0.00 10.40
C PHE A 84 -10.32 -1.41 10.08
N ASP A 85 -10.19 -2.20 11.14
CA ASP A 85 -9.60 -3.53 11.24
C ASP A 85 -10.16 -4.54 10.22
N ARG A 86 -9.57 -4.54 9.03
CA ARG A 86 -9.84 -5.49 7.94
C ARG A 86 -8.63 -6.37 7.70
N PRO A 87 -8.52 -7.55 8.34
CA PRO A 87 -7.43 -8.48 8.10
C PRO A 87 -7.36 -8.89 6.64
N HIS A 88 -6.17 -8.80 6.05
CA HIS A 88 -5.92 -9.20 4.67
C HIS A 88 -4.47 -9.61 4.47
N ASN A 89 -4.22 -10.40 3.42
CA ASN A 89 -2.88 -10.59 2.87
C ASN A 89 -2.73 -9.81 1.57
N HIS A 90 -1.55 -9.92 0.93
CA HIS A 90 -1.25 -9.22 -0.31
C HIS A 90 -0.89 -10.20 -1.42
N ARG A 91 -0.99 -9.75 -2.66
CA ARG A 91 -0.48 -10.52 -3.81
C ARG A 91 1.01 -10.30 -4.07
N TRP A 92 1.67 -9.46 -3.26
CA TRP A 92 3.07 -9.03 -3.43
C TRP A 92 3.67 -8.77 -2.04
N SER A 93 4.96 -9.01 -1.89
CA SER A 93 5.70 -8.52 -0.73
C SER A 93 5.91 -7.02 -0.89
N TYR A 94 5.93 -6.30 0.22
CA TYR A 94 6.07 -4.85 0.19
C TYR A 94 6.74 -4.32 1.45
N ALA A 95 7.20 -3.08 1.36
CA ALA A 95 7.60 -2.27 2.48
C ALA A 95 6.85 -0.96 2.51
N SER A 96 6.67 -0.42 3.72
CA SER A 96 5.90 0.78 3.99
C SER A 96 6.66 1.65 5.00
N ARG A 97 6.61 2.96 4.79
CA ARG A 97 7.11 3.98 5.72
C ARG A 97 6.00 4.97 6.02
N ILE A 98 5.74 5.23 7.29
CA ILE A 98 4.78 6.27 7.69
C ILE A 98 5.44 7.64 7.51
N VAL A 99 4.78 8.54 6.79
CA VAL A 99 5.25 9.91 6.57
C VAL A 99 4.35 10.95 7.24
N ARG A 100 3.13 10.57 7.64
CA ARG A 100 2.19 11.40 8.39
C ARG A 100 1.25 10.54 9.22
N GLY A 101 0.90 11.00 10.42
CA GLY A 101 -0.06 10.32 11.29
C GLY A 101 0.51 9.03 11.87
N GLU A 102 -0.37 8.11 12.22
CA GLU A 102 -0.01 6.82 12.81
C GLU A 102 -1.12 5.78 12.63
N TYR A 103 -0.76 4.51 12.79
CA TYR A 103 -1.76 3.46 12.92
C TYR A 103 -1.34 2.34 13.85
N ARG A 104 -2.37 1.68 14.39
CA ARG A 104 -2.21 0.43 15.13
C ARG A 104 -2.19 -0.74 14.14
N HIS A 105 -1.08 -1.45 14.08
CA HIS A 105 -0.83 -2.55 13.15
C HIS A 105 -0.94 -3.90 13.86
N TYR A 106 -1.87 -4.73 13.40
CA TYR A 106 -2.11 -6.08 13.90
C TYR A 106 -1.53 -7.09 12.91
N LEU A 107 -0.68 -7.99 13.40
CA LEU A 107 -0.04 -9.05 12.63
C LEU A 107 -0.60 -10.40 13.10
N PHE A 108 -1.23 -11.14 12.19
CA PHE A 108 -1.87 -12.42 12.47
C PHE A 108 -1.03 -13.63 12.06
N GLY A 109 0.10 -13.39 11.38
CA GLY A 109 1.02 -14.43 10.90
C GLY A 109 0.72 -14.89 9.49
N ASP A 110 1.42 -15.96 9.09
CA ASP A 110 1.13 -16.68 7.85
C ASP A 110 -0.06 -17.60 8.08
N LEU A 111 -1.18 -17.31 7.42
CA LEU A 111 -2.41 -18.07 7.53
C LEU A 111 -2.74 -18.67 6.17
N ASP A 112 -3.24 -19.90 6.18
CA ASP A 112 -3.88 -20.49 5.02
C ASP A 112 -5.18 -19.75 4.72
N VAL A 113 -5.11 -18.80 3.79
CA VAL A 113 -6.26 -18.00 3.36
C VAL A 113 -7.23 -18.79 2.49
N ASP A 114 -6.79 -19.88 1.86
CA ASP A 114 -7.65 -20.74 1.04
C ASP A 114 -8.51 -21.68 1.90
N ALA A 115 -8.11 -21.92 3.15
CA ALA A 115 -8.97 -22.51 4.18
C ALA A 115 -10.12 -21.57 4.63
N GLU A 116 -10.14 -20.34 4.12
CA GLU A 116 -11.10 -19.29 4.45
C GLU A 116 -11.32 -19.16 5.97
N PRO A 117 -10.35 -18.61 6.72
CA PRO A 117 -10.47 -18.50 8.16
C PRO A 117 -11.66 -17.64 8.57
N GLU A 118 -12.23 -17.92 9.75
CA GLU A 118 -13.26 -17.08 10.33
C GLU A 118 -12.63 -15.77 10.84
N PRO A 119 -13.08 -14.58 10.38
CA PRO A 119 -12.46 -13.30 10.74
C PRO A 119 -12.35 -13.07 12.26
N GLY A 120 -13.39 -13.43 13.01
CA GLY A 120 -13.43 -13.28 14.47
C GLY A 120 -12.47 -14.21 15.24
N SER A 121 -11.99 -15.28 14.60
CA SER A 121 -11.08 -16.26 15.22
C SER A 121 -9.61 -15.85 15.17
N LEU A 122 -9.28 -14.82 14.40
CA LEU A 122 -7.90 -14.39 14.17
C LEU A 122 -7.27 -13.83 15.45
N THR A 123 -6.19 -14.48 15.89
CA THR A 123 -5.39 -14.04 17.03
C THR A 123 -4.24 -13.18 16.56
N ALA A 124 -4.17 -11.92 17.03
CA ALA A 124 -3.03 -11.07 16.75
C ALA A 124 -1.80 -11.63 17.48
N LEU A 125 -0.78 -12.05 16.72
CA LEU A 125 0.48 -12.55 17.23
C LEU A 125 1.42 -11.42 17.65
N GLN A 126 1.29 -10.27 16.98
CA GLN A 126 2.00 -9.05 17.33
C GLN A 126 1.12 -7.83 17.06
N VAL A 127 1.18 -6.84 17.95
CA VAL A 127 0.53 -5.55 17.79
C VAL A 127 1.58 -4.47 17.94
N ARG A 128 1.61 -3.54 16.99
CA ARG A 128 2.57 -2.43 16.94
C ARG A 128 1.82 -1.11 16.79
N GLN A 129 2.38 -0.05 17.36
CA GLN A 129 1.99 1.32 17.05
C GLN A 129 3.02 1.81 16.03
N GLU A 130 2.62 2.04 14.79
CA GLU A 130 3.50 2.58 13.75
C GLU A 130 3.29 4.08 13.67
N GLN A 131 4.37 4.85 13.86
CA GLN A 131 4.39 6.31 13.86
C GLN A 131 5.23 6.85 12.70
N ILE A 132 5.19 8.16 12.50
CA ILE A 132 6.01 8.85 11.48
C ILE A 132 7.47 8.40 11.59
N GLY A 133 8.03 7.96 10.46
CA GLY A 133 9.40 7.46 10.36
C GLY A 133 9.55 5.97 10.63
N ASP A 134 8.55 5.29 11.17
CA ASP A 134 8.56 3.84 11.25
C ASP A 134 8.52 3.23 9.85
N THR A 135 9.18 2.10 9.71
CA THR A 135 9.31 1.37 8.45
C THR A 135 9.30 -0.11 8.72
N TYR A 136 8.54 -0.85 7.91
CA TYR A 136 8.41 -2.29 8.00
C TYR A 136 8.23 -2.89 6.60
N ALA A 137 8.51 -4.19 6.49
CA ALA A 137 8.21 -4.98 5.30
C ALA A 137 7.36 -6.20 5.68
N LEU A 138 6.39 -6.55 4.84
CA LEU A 138 5.58 -7.76 4.98
C LEU A 138 5.74 -8.66 3.77
N HIS A 139 5.94 -9.94 4.05
CA HIS A 139 5.84 -11.00 3.06
C HIS A 139 4.39 -11.10 2.57
N HIS A 140 4.19 -11.44 1.30
CA HIS A 140 2.85 -11.54 0.69
C HIS A 140 1.91 -12.55 1.38
N SER A 141 2.44 -13.48 2.19
CA SER A 141 1.63 -14.47 2.94
C SER A 141 1.13 -13.93 4.28
N MET A 142 1.77 -12.89 4.82
CA MET A 142 1.38 -12.29 6.10
C MET A 142 -0.04 -11.73 6.03
N VAL A 143 -0.89 -12.20 6.95
CA VAL A 143 -2.19 -11.57 7.20
C VAL A 143 -1.99 -10.48 8.24
N HIS A 144 -2.44 -9.27 7.92
CA HIS A 144 -2.36 -8.12 8.79
C HIS A 144 -3.59 -7.22 8.66
N ALA A 145 -3.79 -6.36 9.64
CA ALA A 145 -4.75 -5.27 9.59
C ALA A 145 -4.11 -4.00 10.17
N VAL A 146 -4.64 -2.85 9.77
CA VAL A 146 -4.27 -1.57 10.37
C VAL A 146 -5.54 -0.81 10.77
N VAL A 147 -5.46 -0.09 11.89
CA VAL A 147 -6.47 0.89 12.29
C VAL A 147 -5.76 2.23 12.33
N ALA A 148 -6.05 3.07 11.34
CA ALA A 148 -5.31 4.29 11.10
C ALA A 148 -6.04 5.52 11.61
N GLU A 149 -5.28 6.47 12.13
CA GLU A 149 -5.81 7.81 12.32
C GLU A 149 -6.20 8.40 10.95
N PRO A 150 -7.30 9.15 10.87
CA PRO A 150 -7.69 9.80 9.63
C PRO A 150 -6.56 10.64 9.03
N TYR A 151 -6.38 10.52 7.72
CA TYR A 151 -5.35 11.18 6.93
C TYR A 151 -3.92 10.75 7.28
N THR A 152 -3.74 9.55 7.84
CA THR A 152 -2.42 8.91 7.91
C THR A 152 -1.92 8.66 6.48
N VAL A 153 -0.63 8.93 6.24
CA VAL A 153 0.00 8.76 4.93
C VAL A 153 1.19 7.82 5.07
N SER A 154 1.25 6.82 4.19
CA SER A 154 2.41 5.94 4.08
C SER A 154 2.93 5.89 2.65
N LEU A 155 4.26 5.90 2.53
CA LEU A 155 4.97 5.62 1.29
C LEU A 155 5.22 4.12 1.22
N VAL A 156 4.81 3.50 0.12
CA VAL A 156 4.82 2.05 -0.05
C VAL A 156 5.65 1.69 -1.28
N ILE A 157 6.59 0.77 -1.12
CA ILE A 157 7.28 0.12 -2.24
C ILE A 157 6.84 -1.34 -2.24
N ARG A 158 6.30 -1.82 -3.35
CA ARG A 158 5.97 -3.23 -3.54
C ARG A 158 6.74 -3.86 -4.69
N GLY A 159 6.94 -5.17 -4.60
CA GLY A 159 7.48 -5.99 -5.66
C GLY A 159 6.44 -6.46 -6.67
N PRO A 160 6.84 -7.41 -7.55
CA PRO A 160 5.94 -8.06 -8.50
C PRO A 160 4.84 -8.84 -7.80
N ALA A 161 3.72 -9.03 -8.51
CA ALA A 161 2.65 -9.88 -8.02
C ALA A 161 3.04 -11.36 -8.15
N VAL A 162 2.87 -12.12 -7.08
CA VAL A 162 3.10 -13.58 -7.01
C VAL A 162 1.81 -14.38 -6.87
N LYS A 163 0.67 -13.69 -6.71
CA LYS A 163 -0.67 -14.29 -6.59
C LYS A 163 -1.65 -13.57 -7.51
N GLU A 164 -2.73 -14.24 -7.86
CA GLU A 164 -3.83 -13.65 -8.65
C GLU A 164 -4.81 -12.85 -7.78
N ARG A 165 -5.00 -13.29 -6.54
CA ARG A 165 -5.97 -12.75 -5.58
C ARG A 165 -5.41 -12.69 -4.16
N PHE A 166 -6.08 -11.91 -3.31
CA PHE A 166 -5.85 -11.86 -1.87
C PHE A 166 -7.18 -11.85 -1.12
N LEU A 167 -7.15 -12.35 0.11
CA LEU A 167 -8.34 -12.41 0.95
C LEU A 167 -8.45 -11.13 1.76
N VAL A 168 -9.64 -10.55 1.79
CA VAL A 168 -10.00 -9.48 2.73
C VAL A 168 -11.10 -9.99 3.63
N MET A 169 -10.98 -9.67 4.92
CA MET A 169 -11.90 -10.08 5.96
C MET A 169 -12.35 -8.85 6.74
N ASP A 170 -13.59 -8.89 7.23
CA ASP A 170 -14.14 -7.90 8.14
C ASP A 170 -14.46 -8.58 9.47
N ARG A 171 -13.76 -8.18 10.53
CA ARG A 171 -13.94 -8.76 11.87
C ARG A 171 -15.23 -8.30 12.54
N GLY A 172 -15.79 -7.16 12.13
CA GLY A 172 -17.03 -6.60 12.67
C GLY A 172 -18.27 -7.27 12.10
N THR A 173 -18.27 -7.57 10.80
CA THR A 173 -19.40 -8.21 10.11
C THR A 173 -19.25 -9.72 9.98
N GLY A 174 -18.02 -10.24 10.06
CA GLY A 174 -17.70 -11.65 9.77
C GLY A 174 -17.61 -11.96 8.28
N GLU A 175 -17.76 -10.96 7.41
CA GLU A 175 -17.67 -11.14 5.96
C GLU A 175 -16.23 -11.38 5.51
N ARG A 176 -16.09 -12.06 4.37
CA ARG A 176 -14.84 -12.30 3.69
C ARG A 176 -15.04 -12.33 2.19
N TRP A 177 -14.09 -11.78 1.44
CA TRP A 177 -14.16 -11.74 0.00
C TRP A 177 -12.77 -11.75 -0.63
N TRP A 178 -12.70 -12.32 -1.82
CA TRP A 178 -11.48 -12.31 -2.64
C TRP A 178 -11.42 -11.01 -3.43
N GLN A 179 -10.25 -10.36 -3.40
CA GLN A 179 -9.93 -9.27 -4.31
C GLN A 179 -8.91 -9.73 -5.34
N TYR A 180 -9.20 -9.43 -6.60
CA TYR A 180 -8.41 -9.87 -7.74
C TYR A 180 -7.50 -8.75 -8.27
N GLY A 181 -6.47 -9.13 -9.01
CA GLY A 181 -5.67 -8.19 -9.78
C GLY A 181 -6.39 -7.59 -10.97
N ALA A 182 -5.82 -6.50 -11.50
CA ALA A 182 -6.35 -5.77 -12.66
C ALA A 182 -6.59 -6.66 -13.89
N GLU A 183 -5.85 -7.76 -14.06
CA GLU A 183 -6.03 -8.71 -15.17
C GLU A 183 -7.31 -9.55 -15.09
N GLN A 184 -7.84 -9.75 -13.88
CA GLN A 184 -9.02 -10.60 -13.62
C GLN A 184 -10.20 -9.81 -13.02
N GLU A 185 -9.99 -8.52 -12.72
CA GLU A 185 -11.03 -7.65 -12.19
C GLU A 185 -12.01 -7.23 -13.29
N THR A 186 -13.30 -7.09 -12.93
CA THR A 186 -14.31 -6.65 -13.88
C THR A 186 -14.11 -5.18 -14.25
N ALA A 187 -14.50 -4.80 -15.48
CA ALA A 187 -14.44 -3.40 -15.89
C ALA A 187 -15.26 -2.46 -14.99
N GLY A 188 -16.36 -2.96 -14.41
CA GLY A 188 -17.17 -2.22 -13.45
C GLY A 188 -16.45 -1.96 -12.13
N ASP A 189 -15.80 -2.98 -11.55
CA ASP A 189 -15.00 -2.83 -10.33
C ASP A 189 -13.83 -1.86 -10.54
N ALA A 190 -13.10 -2.04 -11.63
CA ALA A 190 -11.99 -1.17 -11.99
C ALA A 190 -12.43 0.29 -12.20
N ALA A 191 -13.62 0.51 -12.77
CA ALA A 191 -14.17 1.86 -12.94
C ALA A 191 -14.61 2.47 -11.60
N ARG A 192 -15.22 1.69 -10.70
CA ARG A 192 -15.73 2.17 -9.40
C ARG A 192 -14.63 2.70 -8.49
N LYS A 193 -13.47 2.04 -8.49
CA LYS A 193 -12.33 2.46 -7.66
C LYS A 193 -11.38 3.40 -8.38
N ARG A 194 -11.61 3.76 -9.66
CA ARG A 194 -10.67 4.60 -10.39
C ARG A 194 -10.63 5.99 -9.76
N MET A 195 -9.43 6.44 -9.41
CA MET A 195 -9.25 7.81 -8.92
C MET A 195 -9.55 8.81 -10.05
N THR A 196 -10.40 9.78 -9.77
CA THR A 196 -10.69 10.88 -10.69
C THR A 196 -9.58 11.92 -10.64
N ARG A 197 -9.47 12.73 -11.70
CA ARG A 197 -8.51 13.84 -11.74
C ARG A 197 -8.78 14.86 -10.61
N GLU A 198 -10.05 15.17 -10.38
CA GLU A 198 -10.47 16.06 -9.30
C GLU A 198 -10.02 15.54 -7.93
N ARG A 199 -10.20 14.23 -7.66
CA ARG A 199 -9.73 13.63 -6.41
C ARG A 199 -8.20 13.67 -6.30
N LEU A 200 -7.48 13.44 -7.40
CA LEU A 200 -6.03 13.57 -7.41
C LEU A 200 -5.57 15.01 -7.12
N ASP A 201 -6.23 16.00 -7.72
CA ASP A 201 -5.92 17.42 -7.51
C ASP A 201 -6.19 17.82 -6.04
N GLU A 202 -7.30 17.33 -5.44
CA GLU A 202 -7.61 17.50 -4.01
C GLU A 202 -6.52 16.89 -3.11
N LEU A 203 -6.16 15.62 -3.34
CA LEU A 203 -5.13 14.94 -2.57
C LEU A 203 -3.77 15.64 -2.71
N THR A 204 -3.43 16.10 -3.91
CA THR A 204 -2.19 16.85 -4.15
C THR A 204 -2.20 18.17 -3.36
N GLY A 205 -3.34 18.85 -3.27
CA GLY A 205 -3.51 20.04 -2.43
C GLY A 205 -3.31 19.75 -0.94
N LEU A 206 -3.97 18.70 -0.42
CA LEU A 206 -3.86 18.29 0.98
C LEU A 206 -2.42 17.91 1.36
N LEU A 207 -1.76 17.12 0.53
CA LEU A 207 -0.40 16.67 0.82
C LEU A 207 0.61 17.83 0.83
N ARG A 208 0.38 18.87 0.01
CA ARG A 208 1.15 20.14 0.06
C ARG A 208 0.84 20.96 1.31
N GLU A 209 -0.42 21.03 1.72
CA GLU A 209 -0.82 21.71 2.96
C GLU A 209 -0.19 21.05 4.19
N TRP A 210 0.05 19.73 4.14
CA TRP A 210 0.72 18.99 5.20
C TRP A 210 2.25 18.99 5.13
N ASP A 211 2.84 19.79 4.23
CA ASP A 211 4.29 19.88 4.01
C ASP A 211 4.96 18.50 3.77
N LEU A 212 4.26 17.56 3.12
CA LEU A 212 4.81 16.24 2.81
C LEU A 212 5.68 16.23 1.55
N PHE A 213 5.58 17.29 0.73
CA PHE A 213 6.43 17.53 -0.42
C PHE A 213 6.25 18.95 -0.98
#